data_AF-A0A2N0QMM1-F1
#
_entry.id   AF-A0A2N0QMM1-F1
#
_cell.length_a   1.000
_cell.length_b   1.000
_cell.length_c   1.000
_cell.angle_alpha   90.00
_cell.angle_beta   90.00
_cell.angle_gamma   90.00
#
_symmetry.space_group_name_H-M   'P 1'
#
loop_
_entity.id
_entity.type
_entity.pdbx_description
1 polymer ?
#
loop_
_entity_poly.entity_id
_entity_poly.type
_entity_poly.pdbx_seq_one_letter_code
_entity_poly.pdbx_strand_id
1 'polypeptide(L)'
;MRQSEINDLINQFKRLILDNNMITIPKSNEYIKLDAKSSTKYFYVDINRKGNRIKRFTLQLRNQEKKELPLLRFDLVGPPHPNPPGDFPFAEKVIPCPHLHIAHEEYGDKIAYPLTYELVQMSLTPEELTDFKRWDFNELIWRVEMMFDINELNNTYTQWNKDNIHIVDQGDFVEITTPFVDNHHDYLQVVLYYNENGQLVLSDDGYTLNELTLYEIDYKRSLKRKEFLNQTLKSFGVTILDSDLTITFDKVKDFPRKSLNLLQCILRLSDMLLTSRSTVTSIFYEEVGIFFDDNNILKIPDVGITGTSGNENKFDYIIPASRVKKEKVIKTINKPN
;
A
#
# COMPACT_ATOMS: atom_id res chain seq x y z
N MET A 1 -7.29 -9.70 1.51
CA MET A 1 -7.09 -10.97 2.27
C MET A 1 -7.83 -10.79 3.58
N ARG A 2 -8.68 -11.74 3.99
CA ARG A 2 -9.48 -11.58 5.22
C ARG A 2 -8.61 -11.69 6.47
N GLN A 3 -8.99 -11.03 7.56
CA GLN A 3 -8.20 -11.04 8.80
C GLN A 3 -8.00 -12.47 9.35
N SER A 4 -8.98 -13.35 9.19
CA SER A 4 -8.87 -14.76 9.61
C SER A 4 -7.79 -15.52 8.84
N GLU A 5 -7.67 -15.29 7.53
CA GLU A 5 -6.64 -15.89 6.68
C GLU A 5 -5.25 -15.33 7.01
N ILE A 6 -5.15 -14.01 7.23
CA ILE A 6 -3.91 -13.36 7.69
C ILE A 6 -3.44 -13.98 9.01
N ASN A 7 -4.35 -14.09 9.99
CA ASN A 7 -4.04 -14.65 11.30
C ASN A 7 -3.63 -16.13 11.22
N ASP A 8 -4.27 -16.93 10.35
CA ASP A 8 -3.87 -18.32 10.13
C ASP A 8 -2.45 -18.40 9.56
N LEU A 9 -2.14 -17.62 8.53
CA LEU A 9 -0.80 -17.57 7.92
C LEU A 9 0.27 -17.10 8.92
N ILE A 10 -0.03 -16.10 9.75
CA ILE A 10 0.86 -15.65 10.83
C ILE A 10 1.02 -16.73 11.90
N ASN A 11 -0.03 -17.45 12.28
CA ASN A 11 0.10 -18.54 13.26
C ASN A 11 0.94 -19.70 12.74
N GLN A 12 0.92 -19.97 11.44
CA GLN A 12 1.81 -20.94 10.81
C GLN A 12 3.29 -20.52 10.87
N PHE A 13 3.60 -19.23 11.03
CA PHE A 13 4.97 -18.75 11.24
C PHE A 13 5.63 -19.40 12.47
N LYS A 14 4.88 -19.55 13.57
CA LYS A 14 5.37 -20.20 14.82
C LYS A 14 5.76 -21.66 14.63
N ARG A 15 5.44 -22.26 13.48
CA ARG A 15 5.65 -23.67 13.13
C ARG A 15 6.52 -23.82 11.87
N LEU A 16 7.23 -22.78 11.45
CA LEU A 16 8.11 -22.87 10.29
C LEU A 16 9.26 -23.84 10.54
N ILE A 17 9.49 -24.68 9.55
CA ILE A 17 10.66 -25.53 9.45
C ILE A 17 11.62 -24.80 8.52
N LEU A 18 12.76 -24.38 9.06
CA LEU A 18 13.91 -23.88 8.31
C LEU A 18 14.98 -24.97 8.32
N ASP A 19 15.61 -25.24 7.17
CA ASP A 19 16.64 -26.29 7.06
C ASP A 19 17.88 -25.99 7.92
N ASN A 20 18.08 -24.72 8.31
CA ASN A 20 19.11 -24.26 9.25
C ASN A 20 18.51 -23.34 10.32
N ASN A 21 18.77 -23.62 11.59
CA ASN A 21 18.35 -22.76 12.72
C ASN A 21 19.14 -21.44 12.81
N MET A 22 20.23 -21.30 12.05
CA MET A 22 21.08 -20.13 12.01
C MET A 22 20.86 -19.37 10.70
N ILE A 23 20.32 -18.17 10.79
CA ILE A 23 20.13 -17.27 9.66
C ILE A 23 21.33 -16.32 9.58
N THR A 24 22.10 -16.40 8.50
CA THR A 24 23.19 -15.45 8.26
C THR A 24 22.62 -14.11 7.82
N ILE A 25 22.92 -13.05 8.57
CA ILE A 25 22.53 -11.68 8.22
C ILE A 25 23.41 -11.19 7.05
N PRO A 26 22.84 -10.67 5.95
CA PRO A 26 23.60 -10.14 4.84
C PRO A 26 24.45 -8.94 5.25
N LYS A 27 25.47 -8.60 4.45
CA LYS A 27 26.24 -7.38 4.66
C LYS A 27 25.43 -6.13 4.29
N SER A 28 25.99 -4.96 4.55
CA SER A 28 25.40 -3.71 4.07
C SER A 28 25.28 -3.73 2.55
N ASN A 29 24.19 -3.17 2.03
CA ASN A 29 23.82 -3.15 0.62
C ASN A 29 23.47 -4.51 -0.02
N GLU A 30 23.34 -5.57 0.78
CA GLU A 30 22.95 -6.89 0.31
C GLU A 30 21.50 -7.25 0.68
N TYR A 31 21.00 -8.29 0.03
CA TYR A 31 19.67 -8.85 0.27
C TYR A 31 19.77 -10.36 0.20
N ILE A 32 19.12 -11.04 1.15
CA ILE A 32 18.96 -12.50 1.15
C ILE A 32 17.47 -12.80 1.18
N LYS A 33 17.07 -13.79 0.38
CA LYS A 33 15.74 -14.39 0.41
C LYS A 33 15.88 -15.85 0.81
N LEU A 34 15.16 -16.25 1.84
CA LEU A 34 15.12 -17.63 2.30
C LEU A 34 13.75 -18.22 1.99
N ASP A 35 13.74 -19.47 1.55
CA ASP A 35 12.52 -20.26 1.44
C ASP A 35 12.25 -20.94 2.79
N ALA A 36 11.00 -20.83 3.25
CA ALA A 36 10.55 -21.48 4.47
C ALA A 36 9.24 -22.22 4.22
N LYS A 37 8.95 -23.26 5.00
CA LYS A 37 7.70 -24.00 4.89
C LYS A 37 7.08 -24.27 6.27
N SER A 38 5.77 -24.19 6.34
CA SER A 38 4.98 -24.82 7.40
C SER A 38 4.58 -26.24 6.95
N SER A 39 3.74 -26.91 7.74
CA SER A 39 3.15 -28.19 7.33
C SER A 39 2.26 -28.09 6.10
N THR A 40 1.71 -26.91 5.79
CA THR A 40 0.68 -26.74 4.75
C THR A 40 0.96 -25.60 3.76
N LYS A 41 1.92 -24.72 4.03
CA LYS A 41 2.17 -23.51 3.23
C LYS A 41 3.66 -23.20 3.08
N TYR A 42 3.98 -22.47 2.02
CA TYR A 42 5.33 -22.00 1.72
C TYR A 42 5.43 -20.49 1.93
N PHE A 43 6.58 -20.05 2.41
CA PHE A 43 6.87 -18.67 2.76
C PHE A 43 8.22 -18.22 2.19
N TYR A 44 8.36 -16.91 2.04
CA TYR A 44 9.65 -16.24 1.87
C TYR A 44 9.97 -15.47 3.15
N VAL A 45 11.21 -15.57 3.59
CA VAL A 45 11.81 -14.69 4.60
C VAL A 45 12.83 -13.81 3.90
N ASP A 46 12.48 -12.55 3.76
CA ASP A 46 13.28 -11.51 3.12
C ASP A 46 14.11 -10.77 4.17
N ILE A 47 15.42 -10.72 3.98
CA ILE A 47 16.36 -9.99 4.84
C ILE A 47 17.03 -8.94 3.97
N ASN A 48 16.60 -7.69 4.12
CA ASN A 48 16.99 -6.61 3.23
C ASN A 48 17.83 -5.56 3.96
N ARG A 49 19.03 -5.34 3.43
CA ARG A 49 19.96 -4.30 3.86
C ARG A 49 20.46 -3.45 2.70
N LYS A 50 19.77 -3.50 1.56
CA LYS A 50 20.05 -2.66 0.39
C LYS A 50 19.89 -1.19 0.77
N GLY A 51 20.85 -0.38 0.35
CA GLY A 51 20.92 1.03 0.67
C GLY A 51 22.35 1.54 0.55
N ASN A 52 22.57 2.54 -0.30
CA ASN A 52 23.90 3.09 -0.52
C ASN A 52 24.29 4.06 0.60
N ARG A 53 23.51 5.14 0.77
CA ARG A 53 23.80 6.22 1.75
C ARG A 53 23.00 6.10 3.04
N ILE A 54 21.75 5.64 2.93
CA ILE A 54 20.87 5.42 4.08
C ILE A 54 20.94 3.93 4.40
N LYS A 55 21.44 3.61 5.59
CA LYS A 55 21.43 2.25 6.12
C LYS A 55 19.99 1.87 6.45
N ARG A 56 19.47 0.83 5.82
CA ARG A 56 18.16 0.23 6.14
C ARG A 56 18.36 -1.21 6.58
N PHE A 57 17.51 -1.67 7.48
CA PHE A 57 17.45 -3.07 7.86
C PHE A 57 16.00 -3.48 8.11
N THR A 58 15.46 -4.27 7.19
CA THR A 58 14.09 -4.77 7.25
C THR A 58 14.08 -6.29 7.12
N LEU A 59 13.33 -6.96 7.98
CA LEU A 59 13.00 -8.38 7.88
C LEU A 59 11.54 -8.51 7.48
N GLN A 60 11.22 -9.33 6.49
CA GLN A 60 9.85 -9.41 5.97
C GLN A 60 9.45 -10.87 5.70
N LEU A 61 8.28 -11.25 6.18
CA LEU A 61 7.66 -12.54 5.94
C LEU A 61 6.55 -12.40 4.90
N ARG A 62 6.59 -13.24 3.88
CA ARG A 62 5.55 -13.31 2.84
C ARG A 62 5.12 -14.74 2.57
N ASN A 63 3.86 -14.93 2.24
CA ASN A 63 3.38 -16.21 1.72
C ASN A 63 3.71 -16.33 0.21
N GLN A 64 4.11 -17.52 -0.26
CA GLN A 64 4.49 -17.71 -1.66
C GLN A 64 3.32 -17.70 -2.65
N GLU A 65 2.09 -17.99 -2.21
CA GLU A 65 0.89 -17.91 -3.05
C GLU A 65 0.34 -16.47 -3.09
N LYS A 66 0.53 -15.71 -2.01
CA LYS A 66 0.02 -14.33 -1.82
C LYS A 66 1.18 -13.33 -1.66
N LYS A 67 2.05 -13.26 -2.68
CA LYS A 67 3.34 -12.54 -2.63
C LYS A 67 3.22 -11.02 -2.48
N GLU A 68 2.06 -10.46 -2.84
CA GLU A 68 1.80 -9.01 -2.89
C GLU A 68 1.65 -8.37 -1.50
N LEU A 69 1.21 -9.14 -0.50
CA LEU A 69 0.96 -8.63 0.85
C LEU A 69 2.04 -9.15 1.82
N PRO A 70 2.92 -8.29 2.34
CA PRO A 70 3.77 -8.61 3.49
C PRO A 70 2.90 -9.01 4.68
N LEU A 71 3.15 -10.17 5.29
CA LEU A 71 2.40 -10.64 6.47
C LEU A 71 2.93 -10.00 7.74
N LEU A 72 4.25 -10.01 7.88
CA LEU A 72 4.99 -9.35 8.95
C LEU A 72 6.16 -8.63 8.33
N ARG A 73 6.42 -7.40 8.77
CA ARG A 73 7.62 -6.66 8.38
C ARG A 73 8.21 -5.97 9.61
N PHE A 74 9.38 -6.41 10.01
CA PHE A 74 10.11 -5.86 11.13
C PHE A 74 11.18 -4.89 10.63
N ASP A 75 10.98 -3.61 10.92
CA ASP A 75 11.90 -2.54 10.60
C ASP A 75 12.82 -2.29 11.80
N LEU A 76 14.06 -2.76 11.70
CA LEU A 76 15.10 -2.65 12.73
C LEU A 76 15.86 -1.33 12.64
N VAL A 77 16.13 -0.88 11.41
CA VAL A 77 16.79 0.40 11.12
C VAL A 77 16.07 1.08 9.96
N GLY A 78 15.42 2.20 10.25
CA GLY A 78 14.58 2.93 9.31
C GLY A 78 13.97 4.19 9.93
N PRO A 79 13.15 4.93 9.15
CA PRO A 79 12.43 6.10 9.65
C PRO A 79 11.29 5.70 10.62
N PRO A 80 10.76 6.64 11.41
CA PRO A 80 9.53 6.43 12.15
C PRO A 80 8.33 6.24 11.20
N HIS A 81 7.29 5.55 11.68
CA HIS A 81 6.10 5.21 10.89
C HIS A 81 4.84 5.94 11.40
N PRO A 82 4.19 6.81 10.60
CA PRO A 82 2.89 7.39 10.96
C PRO A 82 1.76 6.38 10.71
N ASN A 83 1.05 5.98 11.76
CA ASN A 83 -0.10 5.08 11.62
C ASN A 83 -1.33 5.81 11.05
N PRO A 84 -2.17 5.10 10.26
CA PRO A 84 -3.43 5.62 9.76
C PRO A 84 -4.43 5.86 10.89
N PRO A 85 -5.51 6.61 10.64
CA PRO A 85 -6.66 6.63 11.55
C PRO A 85 -7.41 5.29 11.50
N GLY A 86 -8.08 4.96 12.61
CA GLY A 86 -8.88 3.74 12.72
C GLY A 86 -9.10 3.30 14.16
N ASP A 87 -9.86 2.22 14.33
CA ASP A 87 -10.10 1.59 15.63
C ASP A 87 -9.07 0.50 15.89
N PHE A 88 -7.85 0.91 16.23
CA PHE A 88 -6.77 0.00 16.62
C PHE A 88 -5.74 0.70 17.53
N PRO A 89 -4.95 -0.06 18.30
CA PRO A 89 -3.92 0.50 19.18
C PRO A 89 -2.94 1.38 18.42
N PHE A 90 -2.65 2.56 18.97
CA PHE A 90 -1.74 3.54 18.36
C PHE A 90 -2.21 4.13 17.00
N ALA A 91 -3.52 4.11 16.71
CA ALA A 91 -4.08 4.86 15.59
C ALA A 91 -3.70 6.35 15.65
N GLU A 92 -3.41 6.92 14.48
CA GLU A 92 -2.92 8.30 14.28
C GLU A 92 -1.61 8.69 15.02
N LYS A 93 -0.95 7.74 15.70
CA LYS A 93 0.35 7.95 16.35
C LYS A 93 1.51 7.70 15.40
N VAL A 94 2.65 8.31 15.71
CA VAL A 94 3.93 8.05 15.02
C VAL A 94 4.74 7.07 15.85
N ILE A 95 5.07 5.93 15.26
CA ILE A 95 5.80 4.85 15.92
C ILE A 95 7.29 4.97 15.58
N PRO A 96 8.20 5.14 16.56
CA PRO A 96 9.62 5.18 16.30
C PRO A 96 10.14 3.82 15.81
N CYS A 97 11.23 3.81 15.04
CA CYS A 97 11.96 2.59 14.71
C CYS A 97 12.88 2.21 15.91
N PRO A 98 12.97 0.93 16.32
CA PRO A 98 12.42 -0.24 15.65
C PRO A 98 10.93 -0.50 15.92
N HIS A 99 10.21 -0.99 14.89
CA HIS A 99 8.79 -1.30 14.98
C HIS A 99 8.40 -2.48 14.08
N LEU A 100 7.31 -3.15 14.43
CA LEU A 100 6.77 -4.28 13.69
C LEU A 100 5.49 -3.87 12.95
N HIS A 101 5.47 -4.08 11.65
CA HIS A 101 4.27 -4.08 10.84
C HIS A 101 3.61 -5.44 10.87
N ILE A 102 2.29 -5.46 11.08
CA ILE A 102 1.47 -6.66 11.02
C ILE A 102 0.38 -6.42 9.98
N ALA A 103 0.23 -7.37 9.05
CA ALA A 103 -0.81 -7.31 8.05
C ALA A 103 -2.20 -7.20 8.68
N HIS A 104 -3.01 -6.31 8.12
CA HIS A 104 -4.39 -6.08 8.49
C HIS A 104 -5.27 -6.10 7.24
N GLU A 105 -6.46 -6.67 7.35
CA GLU A 105 -7.40 -6.79 6.23
C GLU A 105 -7.67 -5.43 5.56
N GLU A 106 -7.97 -4.42 6.36
CA GLU A 106 -8.35 -3.09 5.87
C GLU A 106 -7.18 -2.14 5.58
N TYR A 107 -6.02 -2.36 6.20
CA TYR A 107 -4.88 -1.42 6.13
C TYR A 107 -3.66 -2.02 5.43
N GLY A 108 -3.69 -3.30 5.06
CA GLY A 108 -2.53 -4.02 4.52
C GLY A 108 -1.39 -4.04 5.53
N ASP A 109 -0.19 -3.66 5.12
CA ASP A 109 1.00 -3.59 5.98
C ASP A 109 1.22 -2.20 6.62
N LYS A 110 0.22 -1.31 6.59
CA LYS A 110 0.37 0.11 6.99
C LYS A 110 0.17 0.38 8.48
N ILE A 111 0.00 -0.65 9.31
CA ILE A 111 -0.06 -0.48 10.77
C ILE A 111 1.24 -0.98 11.37
N ALA A 112 1.91 -0.10 12.11
CA ALA A 112 3.11 -0.42 12.89
C ALA A 112 2.81 -0.44 14.39
N TYR A 113 3.50 -1.31 15.11
CA TYR A 113 3.45 -1.45 16.56
C TYR A 113 4.85 -1.32 17.16
N PRO A 114 5.00 -0.65 18.32
CA PRO A 114 6.26 -0.63 19.04
C PRO A 114 6.57 -2.04 19.56
N LEU A 115 7.86 -2.39 19.66
CA LEU A 115 8.29 -3.71 20.12
C LEU A 115 7.88 -4.05 21.55
N THR A 116 7.72 -3.03 22.38
CA THR A 116 7.28 -3.14 23.77
C THR A 116 5.79 -3.44 23.90
N TYR A 117 5.04 -3.47 22.79
CA TYR A 117 3.61 -3.75 22.84
C TYR A 117 3.34 -5.23 23.16
N GLU A 118 2.35 -5.48 24.02
CA GLU A 118 2.03 -6.80 24.58
C GLU A 118 1.72 -7.87 23.52
N LEU A 119 1.23 -7.47 22.34
CA LEU A 119 0.98 -8.38 21.23
C LEU A 119 2.25 -8.74 20.43
N VAL A 120 3.30 -7.94 20.52
CA VAL A 120 4.56 -8.14 19.80
C VAL A 120 5.51 -9.02 20.62
N GLN A 121 5.56 -8.86 21.96
CA GLN A 121 6.39 -9.65 22.90
C GLN A 121 7.85 -9.88 22.46
N MET A 122 8.42 -8.98 21.65
CA MET A 122 9.83 -9.01 21.28
C MET A 122 10.57 -8.04 22.19
N SER A 123 11.07 -8.55 23.31
CA SER A 123 11.96 -7.77 24.17
C SER A 123 13.38 -7.89 23.63
N LEU A 124 13.81 -6.94 22.80
CA LEU A 124 15.23 -6.75 22.52
C LEU A 124 15.83 -5.93 23.67
N THR A 125 16.89 -6.44 24.27
CA THR A 125 17.66 -5.72 25.28
C THR A 125 18.31 -4.46 24.65
N PRO A 126 18.56 -3.41 25.44
CA PRO A 126 19.31 -2.24 24.96
C PRO A 126 20.67 -2.61 24.34
N GLU A 127 21.34 -3.66 24.84
CA GLU A 127 22.59 -4.18 24.28
C GLU A 127 22.39 -4.81 22.90
N GLU A 128 21.37 -5.65 22.70
CA GLU A 128 21.02 -6.21 21.38
C GLU A 128 20.63 -5.10 20.38
N LEU A 129 19.91 -4.06 20.82
CA LEU A 129 19.63 -2.88 20.02
C LEU A 129 20.89 -2.08 19.69
N THR A 130 21.89 -2.11 20.58
CA THR A 130 23.17 -1.41 20.39
C THR A 130 24.07 -2.16 19.42
N ASP A 131 24.02 -3.50 19.37
CA ASP A 131 24.76 -4.29 18.37
C ASP A 131 24.27 -4.03 16.93
N PHE A 132 22.98 -3.76 16.73
CA PHE A 132 22.48 -3.27 15.44
C PHE A 132 22.93 -1.83 15.11
N LYS A 133 23.22 -1.00 16.13
CA LYS A 133 23.67 0.40 15.97
C LYS A 133 25.19 0.56 15.90
N ARG A 134 25.99 -0.38 16.43
CA ARG A 134 27.47 -0.34 16.49
C ARG A 134 28.16 -0.55 15.15
N TRP A 135 27.41 -0.63 14.05
CA TRP A 135 27.96 -0.88 12.72
C TRP A 135 28.51 0.40 12.07
N ASP A 136 29.82 0.51 12.23
CA ASP A 136 30.79 1.28 11.45
C ASP A 136 30.99 2.75 11.82
N PHE A 137 31.65 2.98 12.96
CA PHE A 137 32.26 4.26 13.31
C PHE A 137 33.56 4.54 12.52
N ASN A 138 34.15 3.53 11.89
CA ASN A 138 35.45 3.65 11.21
C ASN A 138 35.34 4.26 9.81
N GLU A 139 34.18 4.14 9.14
CA GLU A 139 33.86 4.85 7.88
C GLU A 139 33.67 6.37 8.05
N LEU A 140 33.55 6.89 9.29
CA LEU A 140 33.24 8.30 9.54
C LEU A 140 34.46 9.23 9.44
N ILE A 141 35.68 8.67 9.55
CA ILE A 141 36.92 9.45 9.74
C ILE A 141 37.47 10.06 8.43
N TRP A 142 36.92 9.70 7.26
CA TRP A 142 37.46 10.13 5.96
C TRP A 142 36.67 11.22 5.22
N ARG A 143 35.71 11.90 5.87
CA ARG A 143 34.91 12.96 5.20
C ARG A 143 35.08 14.32 5.86
N VAL A 144 36.26 14.91 5.66
CA VAL A 144 36.44 16.36 5.77
C VAL A 144 36.26 16.95 4.37
N GLU A 145 35.56 18.09 4.29
CA GLU A 145 35.32 18.93 3.10
C GLU A 145 34.11 18.57 2.21
N MET A 146 32.92 18.72 2.79
CA MET A 146 31.73 19.41 2.24
C MET A 146 30.57 19.14 3.22
N MET A 147 30.32 20.07 4.13
CA MET A 147 29.18 19.99 5.05
C MET A 147 28.03 20.80 4.48
N PHE A 148 26.84 20.21 4.40
CA PHE A 148 25.62 20.95 4.07
C PHE A 148 25.21 21.79 5.28
N ASP A 149 24.83 23.06 5.06
CA ASP A 149 24.15 23.84 6.08
C ASP A 149 22.69 23.39 6.16
N ILE A 150 22.37 22.63 7.21
CA ILE A 150 21.03 22.10 7.45
C ILE A 150 20.01 23.22 7.66
N ASN A 151 20.41 24.35 8.25
CA ASN A 151 19.51 25.47 8.45
C ASN A 151 19.21 26.17 7.12
N GLU A 152 20.22 26.37 6.28
CA GLU A 152 20.04 26.90 4.93
C GLU A 152 19.08 26.03 4.11
N LEU A 153 19.25 24.70 4.15
CA LEU A 153 18.36 23.75 3.46
C LEU A 153 16.91 23.85 3.98
N ASN A 154 16.71 23.86 5.29
CA ASN A 154 15.37 23.95 5.89
C ASN A 154 14.69 25.29 5.58
N ASN A 155 15.44 26.39 5.63
CA ASN A 155 14.93 27.73 5.34
C ASN A 155 14.56 27.86 3.86
N THR A 156 15.41 27.38 2.96
CA THR A 156 15.16 27.38 1.52
C THR A 156 13.92 26.57 1.17
N TYR A 157 13.77 25.37 1.75
CA TYR A 157 12.59 24.54 1.55
C TYR A 157 11.31 25.18 2.10
N THR A 158 11.40 25.79 3.28
CA THR A 158 10.26 26.51 3.89
C THR A 158 9.83 27.69 3.03
N GLN A 159 10.78 28.47 2.51
CA GLN A 159 10.49 29.59 1.64
C GLN A 159 9.86 29.13 0.33
N TRP A 160 10.41 28.06 -0.29
CA TRP A 160 9.83 27.48 -1.49
C TRP A 160 8.38 27.04 -1.29
N ASN A 161 8.04 26.40 -0.17
CA ASN A 161 6.65 26.03 0.11
C ASN A 161 5.72 27.25 0.24
N LYS A 162 6.19 28.36 0.83
CA LYS A 162 5.40 29.60 0.91
C LYS A 162 5.16 30.21 -0.47
N ASP A 163 6.15 30.12 -1.35
CA ASP A 163 6.08 30.72 -2.68
C ASP A 163 5.25 29.89 -3.67
N ASN A 164 5.10 28.57 -3.44
CA ASN A 164 4.47 27.64 -4.38
C ASN A 164 3.13 27.06 -3.89
N ILE A 165 2.71 27.35 -2.65
CA ILE A 165 1.35 27.05 -2.17
C ILE A 165 0.55 28.33 -2.23
N HIS A 166 -0.44 28.38 -3.12
CA HIS A 166 -1.31 29.53 -3.29
C HIS A 166 -2.65 29.27 -2.62
N ILE A 167 -3.02 30.16 -1.69
CA ILE A 167 -4.25 30.07 -0.91
C ILE A 167 -5.09 31.30 -1.26
N VAL A 168 -6.29 31.07 -1.77
CA VAL A 168 -7.24 32.12 -2.19
C VAL A 168 -8.51 31.98 -1.38
N ASP A 169 -8.90 33.06 -0.68
CA ASP A 169 -10.17 33.14 0.03
C ASP A 169 -11.29 33.46 -0.97
N GLN A 170 -12.27 32.57 -1.07
CA GLN A 170 -13.45 32.71 -1.93
C GLN A 170 -14.70 33.13 -1.13
N GLY A 171 -14.54 33.45 0.16
CA GLY A 171 -15.60 33.83 1.09
C GLY A 171 -16.13 32.64 1.88
N ASP A 172 -16.87 31.74 1.21
CA ASP A 172 -17.49 30.58 1.86
C ASP A 172 -16.52 29.39 2.03
N PHE A 173 -15.45 29.38 1.23
CA PHE A 173 -14.39 28.38 1.27
C PHE A 173 -13.05 29.00 0.87
N VAL A 174 -11.98 28.24 1.10
CA VAL A 174 -10.63 28.59 0.71
C VAL A 174 -10.15 27.61 -0.36
N GLU A 175 -9.68 28.13 -1.48
CA GLU A 175 -9.04 27.36 -2.55
C GLU A 175 -7.53 27.29 -2.29
N ILE A 176 -6.96 26.10 -2.40
CA ILE A 176 -5.55 25.83 -2.11
C ILE A 176 -4.95 25.12 -3.32
N THR A 177 -4.12 25.83 -4.08
CA THR A 177 -3.31 25.26 -5.16
C THR A 177 -1.97 24.80 -4.61
N THR A 178 -1.61 23.56 -4.90
CA THR A 178 -0.41 22.89 -4.35
C THR A 178 0.63 22.67 -5.45
N PRO A 179 1.93 22.55 -5.09
CA PRO A 179 2.96 22.28 -6.09
C PRO A 179 3.02 20.82 -6.55
N PHE A 180 2.11 19.97 -6.06
CA PHE A 180 1.97 18.59 -6.55
C PHE A 180 1.14 18.60 -7.82
N VAL A 181 1.49 17.72 -8.76
CA VAL A 181 0.80 17.62 -10.04
C VAL A 181 0.17 16.25 -10.23
N ASP A 182 -0.91 16.19 -11.00
CA ASP A 182 -1.56 14.95 -11.38
C ASP A 182 -0.90 14.31 -12.62
N ASN A 183 -1.58 13.32 -13.21
CA ASN A 183 -1.10 12.62 -14.40
C ASN A 183 -1.05 13.51 -15.65
N HIS A 184 -1.76 14.63 -15.66
CA HIS A 184 -1.77 15.64 -16.72
C HIS A 184 -0.68 16.70 -16.55
N HIS A 185 0.07 16.64 -15.45
CA HIS A 185 0.99 17.69 -15.01
C HIS A 185 0.28 18.99 -14.60
N ASP A 186 -1.01 18.91 -14.29
CA ASP A 186 -1.77 20.04 -13.74
C ASP A 186 -1.63 20.08 -12.23
N TYR A 187 -1.54 21.28 -11.66
CA TYR A 187 -1.41 21.46 -10.21
C TYR A 187 -2.67 20.98 -9.49
N LEU A 188 -2.47 20.17 -8.45
CA LEU A 188 -3.56 19.70 -7.61
C LEU A 188 -4.11 20.87 -6.79
N GLN A 189 -5.42 21.05 -6.89
CA GLN A 189 -6.20 22.00 -6.13
C GLN A 189 -7.08 21.27 -5.12
N VAL A 190 -7.21 21.83 -3.94
CA VAL A 190 -8.12 21.34 -2.89
C VAL A 190 -8.84 22.51 -2.25
N VAL A 191 -10.02 22.28 -1.71
CA VAL A 191 -10.83 23.29 -1.03
C VAL A 191 -10.91 23.00 0.47
N LEU A 192 -10.94 24.05 1.28
CA LEU A 192 -11.10 23.99 2.74
C LEU A 192 -12.30 24.84 3.15
N TYR A 193 -13.24 24.24 3.87
CA TYR A 193 -14.45 24.93 4.36
C TYR A 193 -14.89 24.41 5.73
N TYR A 194 -15.86 25.07 6.33
CA TYR A 194 -16.50 24.61 7.58
C TYR A 194 -17.79 23.86 7.27
N ASN A 195 -17.98 22.69 7.87
CA ASN A 195 -19.27 22.00 7.82
C ASN A 195 -20.30 22.63 8.78
N GLU A 196 -21.55 22.15 8.75
CA GLU A 196 -22.63 22.62 9.63
C GLU A 196 -22.32 22.49 11.13
N ASN A 197 -21.43 21.56 11.50
CA ASN A 197 -20.99 21.33 12.88
C ASN A 197 -19.80 22.21 13.29
N GLY A 198 -19.32 23.10 12.42
CA GLY A 198 -18.17 23.97 12.66
C GLY A 198 -16.81 23.26 12.59
N GLN A 199 -16.73 22.06 12.00
CA GLN A 199 -15.48 21.35 11.76
C GLN A 199 -14.90 21.73 10.40
N LEU A 200 -13.57 21.65 10.27
CA LEU A 200 -12.87 21.88 9.00
C LEU A 200 -13.02 20.65 8.11
N VAL A 201 -13.34 20.87 6.84
CA VAL A 201 -13.41 19.84 5.80
C VAL A 201 -12.48 20.23 4.68
N LEU A 202 -11.52 19.35 4.39
CA LEU A 202 -10.69 19.44 3.20
C LEU A 202 -11.28 18.52 2.12
N SER A 203 -11.50 19.04 0.91
CA SER A 203 -12.07 18.30 -0.22
C SER A 203 -11.22 18.46 -1.49
N ASP A 204 -11.26 17.48 -2.38
CA ASP A 204 -10.75 17.56 -3.76
C ASP A 204 -11.80 18.08 -4.76
N ASP A 205 -12.96 18.53 -4.28
CA ASP A 205 -14.08 19.05 -5.09
C ASP A 205 -14.56 18.07 -6.17
N GLY A 206 -14.47 16.77 -5.88
CA GLY A 206 -14.93 15.69 -6.75
C GLY A 206 -14.03 15.43 -7.97
N TYR A 207 -12.92 16.16 -8.12
CA TYR A 207 -12.02 16.07 -9.25
C TYR A 207 -11.57 14.62 -9.52
N THR A 208 -11.05 13.94 -8.50
CA THR A 208 -10.39 12.63 -8.68
C THR A 208 -11.35 11.56 -9.18
N LEU A 209 -12.55 11.47 -8.59
CA LEU A 209 -13.52 10.44 -8.97
C LEU A 209 -14.18 10.75 -10.32
N ASN A 210 -14.34 12.02 -10.67
CA ASN A 210 -14.80 12.45 -11.99
C ASN A 210 -13.79 12.10 -13.08
N GLU A 211 -12.49 12.34 -12.85
CA GLU A 211 -11.42 11.95 -13.76
C GLU A 211 -11.41 10.44 -14.02
N LEU A 212 -11.49 9.61 -12.96
CA LEU A 212 -11.61 8.15 -13.14
C LEU A 212 -12.82 7.77 -14.01
N THR A 213 -13.94 8.47 -13.84
CA THR A 213 -15.16 8.25 -14.63
C THR A 213 -14.96 8.65 -16.10
N LEU A 214 -14.27 9.77 -16.37
CA LEU A 214 -13.93 10.22 -17.73
C LEU A 214 -13.02 9.23 -18.46
N TYR A 215 -12.15 8.53 -17.71
CA TYR A 215 -11.36 7.41 -18.23
C TYR A 215 -12.13 6.10 -18.39
N GLU A 216 -13.45 6.10 -18.20
CA GLU A 216 -14.31 4.92 -18.21
C GLU A 216 -13.87 3.86 -17.16
N ILE A 217 -13.20 4.29 -16.10
CA ILE A 217 -12.75 3.41 -15.02
C ILE A 217 -13.81 3.38 -13.95
N ASP A 218 -14.66 2.36 -14.07
CA ASP A 218 -15.62 2.04 -13.04
C ASP A 218 -14.93 1.36 -11.84
N TYR A 219 -14.60 2.19 -10.85
CA TYR A 219 -14.01 1.75 -9.59
C TYR A 219 -14.96 0.91 -8.71
N LYS A 220 -16.25 0.84 -9.03
CA LYS A 220 -17.26 0.04 -8.32
C LYS A 220 -17.46 -1.35 -8.94
N ARG A 221 -17.13 -1.51 -10.22
CA ARG A 221 -17.37 -2.74 -10.99
C ARG A 221 -16.52 -3.92 -10.51
N SER A 222 -15.20 -3.78 -10.51
CA SER A 222 -14.29 -4.85 -10.04
C SER A 222 -14.17 -4.82 -8.52
N LEU A 223 -14.29 -6.00 -7.89
CA LEU A 223 -14.05 -6.15 -6.45
C LEU A 223 -12.65 -5.66 -6.06
N LYS A 224 -11.63 -5.93 -6.88
CA LYS A 224 -10.26 -5.48 -6.63
C LYS A 224 -10.09 -3.97 -6.70
N ARG A 225 -10.75 -3.31 -7.66
CA ARG A 225 -10.74 -1.84 -7.74
C ARG A 225 -11.40 -1.23 -6.50
N LYS A 226 -12.53 -1.80 -6.07
CA LYS A 226 -13.24 -1.38 -4.86
C LYS A 226 -12.41 -1.60 -3.60
N GLU A 227 -11.75 -2.74 -3.47
CA GLU A 227 -10.83 -3.03 -2.36
C GLU A 227 -9.64 -2.06 -2.35
N PHE A 228 -9.02 -1.81 -3.51
CA PHE A 228 -7.92 -0.87 -3.65
C PHE A 228 -8.32 0.56 -3.25
N LEU A 229 -9.47 1.04 -3.75
CA LEU A 229 -10.03 2.34 -3.40
C LEU A 229 -10.24 2.43 -1.89
N ASN A 230 -11.01 1.50 -1.31
CA ASN A 230 -11.35 1.52 0.11
C ASN A 230 -10.11 1.44 1.01
N GLN A 231 -9.15 0.58 0.66
CA GLN A 231 -7.89 0.48 1.40
C GLN A 231 -7.10 1.80 1.32
N THR A 232 -7.04 2.42 0.15
CA THR A 232 -6.33 3.70 -0.05
C THR A 232 -6.98 4.81 0.77
N LEU A 233 -8.30 4.96 0.69
CA LEU A 233 -9.09 5.91 1.48
C LEU A 233 -8.82 5.75 2.99
N LYS A 234 -8.97 4.53 3.52
CA LYS A 234 -8.71 4.23 4.94
C LYS A 234 -7.28 4.56 5.37
N SER A 235 -6.31 4.27 4.52
CA SER A 235 -4.89 4.48 4.82
C SER A 235 -4.53 5.95 5.00
N PHE A 236 -5.22 6.86 4.31
CA PHE A 236 -4.98 8.29 4.40
C PHE A 236 -6.02 9.02 5.27
N GLY A 237 -7.06 8.32 5.73
CA GLY A 237 -8.15 8.90 6.51
C GLY A 237 -9.11 9.72 5.67
N VAL A 238 -9.26 9.37 4.40
CA VAL A 238 -10.15 10.02 3.43
C VAL A 238 -11.47 9.27 3.37
N THR A 239 -12.56 10.01 3.23
CA THR A 239 -13.91 9.49 3.02
C THR A 239 -14.47 10.01 1.70
N ILE A 240 -15.47 9.32 1.16
CA ILE A 240 -16.23 9.83 0.01
C ILE A 240 -17.53 10.44 0.55
N LEU A 241 -17.76 11.73 0.29
CA LEU A 241 -19.00 12.45 0.61
C LEU A 241 -19.50 13.11 -0.66
N ASP A 242 -20.72 12.81 -1.11
CA ASP A 242 -21.33 13.41 -2.31
C ASP A 242 -20.48 13.34 -3.61
N SER A 243 -19.58 12.36 -3.70
CA SER A 243 -18.59 12.14 -4.77
C SER A 243 -17.25 12.88 -4.62
N ASP A 244 -17.06 13.57 -3.50
CA ASP A 244 -15.81 14.23 -3.12
C ASP A 244 -14.95 13.36 -2.22
N LEU A 245 -13.64 13.44 -2.39
CA LEU A 245 -12.65 12.92 -1.44
C LEU A 245 -12.45 13.92 -0.32
N THR A 246 -12.91 13.58 0.88
CA THR A 246 -12.97 14.48 2.02
C THR A 246 -12.17 14.01 3.22
N ILE A 247 -11.63 14.96 3.98
CA ILE A 247 -11.08 14.74 5.32
C ILE A 247 -11.64 15.80 6.27
N THR A 248 -12.31 15.35 7.33
CA THR A 248 -12.84 16.22 8.40
C THR A 248 -11.90 16.25 9.61
N PHE A 249 -11.66 17.42 10.19
CA PHE A 249 -10.79 17.60 11.35
C PHE A 249 -11.14 18.86 12.16
N ASP A 250 -10.75 18.90 13.44
CA ASP A 250 -11.22 19.95 14.35
C ASP A 250 -10.27 21.15 14.48
N LYS A 251 -8.96 20.97 14.22
CA LYS A 251 -7.94 21.99 14.54
C LYS A 251 -7.12 22.38 13.31
N VAL A 252 -7.01 23.67 13.07
CA VAL A 252 -6.20 24.25 11.96
C VAL A 252 -4.76 23.76 11.98
N LYS A 253 -4.17 23.50 13.15
CA LYS A 253 -2.79 22.98 13.24
C LYS A 253 -2.59 21.62 12.52
N ASP A 254 -3.67 20.85 12.33
CA ASP A 254 -3.62 19.55 11.68
C ASP A 254 -3.74 19.66 10.15
N PHE A 255 -4.09 20.86 9.63
CA PHE A 255 -4.24 21.14 8.20
C PHE A 255 -3.05 20.65 7.35
N PRO A 256 -1.77 20.92 7.67
CA PRO A 256 -0.66 20.49 6.83
C PRO A 256 -0.60 18.96 6.68
N ARG A 257 -0.85 18.22 7.78
CA ARG A 257 -0.87 16.76 7.76
C ARG A 257 -2.07 16.23 6.97
N LYS A 258 -3.26 16.79 7.19
CA LYS A 258 -4.48 16.35 6.50
C LYS A 258 -4.43 16.70 5.00
N SER A 259 -3.88 17.85 4.63
CA SER A 259 -3.61 18.23 3.23
C SER A 259 -2.66 17.23 2.56
N LEU A 260 -1.53 16.93 3.18
CA LEU A 260 -0.59 15.94 2.64
C LEU A 260 -1.20 14.53 2.53
N ASN A 261 -2.09 14.15 3.46
CA ASN A 261 -2.82 12.89 3.38
C ASN A 261 -3.79 12.86 2.19
N LEU A 262 -4.58 13.91 2.00
CA LEU A 262 -5.52 14.00 0.88
C LEU A 262 -4.78 13.97 -0.46
N LEU A 263 -3.73 14.77 -0.61
CA LEU A 263 -2.89 14.80 -1.82
C LEU A 263 -2.28 13.43 -2.14
N GLN A 264 -1.72 12.73 -1.14
CA GLN A 264 -1.20 11.38 -1.34
C GLN A 264 -2.29 10.38 -1.71
N CYS A 265 -3.50 10.54 -1.17
CA CYS A 265 -4.65 9.73 -1.56
C CYS A 265 -5.03 9.97 -3.02
N ILE A 266 -5.16 11.24 -3.44
CA ILE A 266 -5.45 11.64 -4.83
C ILE A 266 -4.42 11.01 -5.77
N LEU A 267 -3.13 11.26 -5.54
CA LEU A 267 -2.05 10.72 -6.37
C LEU A 267 -2.09 9.18 -6.43
N ARG A 268 -2.35 8.52 -5.29
CA ARG A 268 -2.43 7.05 -5.23
C ARG A 268 -3.64 6.49 -5.98
N LEU A 269 -4.76 7.20 -6.00
CA LEU A 269 -5.96 6.82 -6.76
C LEU A 269 -5.76 7.10 -8.26
N SER A 270 -5.11 8.20 -8.62
CA SER A 270 -4.72 8.50 -10.00
C SER A 270 -3.70 7.50 -10.55
N ASP A 271 -2.82 6.96 -9.71
CA ASP A 271 -1.94 5.83 -10.07
C ASP A 271 -2.70 4.52 -10.36
N MET A 272 -3.97 4.39 -9.94
CA MET A 272 -4.81 3.23 -10.30
C MET A 272 -4.94 3.12 -11.83
N LEU A 273 -4.81 4.23 -12.56
CA LEU A 273 -4.76 4.27 -14.02
C LEU A 273 -3.54 3.51 -14.59
N LEU A 274 -2.42 3.47 -13.84
CA LEU A 274 -1.12 2.96 -14.29
C LEU A 274 -0.82 1.53 -13.79
N THR A 275 -1.83 0.77 -13.37
CA THR A 275 -1.66 -0.53 -12.70
C THR A 275 -0.72 -1.51 -13.45
N SER A 276 0.01 -2.31 -12.67
CA SER A 276 1.02 -3.26 -13.17
C SER A 276 0.41 -4.36 -14.05
N ARG A 277 1.19 -4.97 -14.96
CA ARG A 277 0.68 -6.00 -15.91
C ARG A 277 -0.07 -7.16 -15.23
N SER A 278 0.38 -7.62 -14.06
CA SER A 278 -0.28 -8.70 -13.31
C SER A 278 -1.62 -8.24 -12.74
N THR A 279 -1.67 -7.04 -12.18
CA THR A 279 -2.89 -6.40 -11.68
C THR A 279 -3.89 -6.15 -12.80
N VAL A 280 -3.47 -5.59 -13.94
CA VAL A 280 -4.35 -5.32 -15.09
C VAL A 280 -4.94 -6.63 -15.63
N THR A 281 -4.12 -7.68 -15.79
CA THR A 281 -4.60 -8.98 -16.26
C THR A 281 -5.66 -9.55 -15.33
N SER A 282 -5.45 -9.41 -14.02
CA SER A 282 -6.39 -9.90 -13.04
C SER A 282 -7.69 -9.09 -12.96
N ILE A 283 -7.64 -7.76 -13.12
CA ILE A 283 -8.82 -6.89 -13.17
C ILE A 283 -9.62 -7.19 -14.45
N PHE A 284 -8.94 -7.29 -15.59
CA PHE A 284 -9.58 -7.59 -16.88
C PHE A 284 -10.33 -8.92 -16.86
N TYR A 285 -9.73 -9.95 -16.26
CA TYR A 285 -10.41 -11.22 -16.04
C TYR A 285 -11.73 -11.02 -15.28
N GLU A 286 -11.72 -10.33 -14.13
CA GLU A 286 -12.94 -10.05 -13.36
C GLU A 286 -14.00 -9.29 -14.17
N GLU A 287 -13.61 -8.30 -14.95
CA GLU A 287 -14.51 -7.52 -15.78
C GLU A 287 -15.18 -8.34 -16.88
N VAL A 288 -14.46 -9.28 -17.52
CA VAL A 288 -15.05 -10.24 -18.47
C VAL A 288 -16.08 -11.12 -17.77
N GLY A 289 -15.78 -11.56 -16.54
CA GLY A 289 -16.74 -12.28 -15.70
C GLY A 289 -18.01 -11.47 -15.48
N ILE A 290 -17.90 -10.21 -15.05
CA ILE A 290 -19.04 -9.33 -14.79
C ILE A 290 -19.83 -9.07 -16.08
N PHE A 291 -19.15 -8.86 -17.21
CA PHE A 291 -19.80 -8.71 -18.51
C PHE A 291 -20.69 -9.91 -18.85
N PHE A 292 -20.26 -11.13 -18.56
CA PHE A 292 -21.12 -12.31 -18.75
C PHE A 292 -22.33 -12.31 -17.81
N ASP A 293 -22.19 -11.86 -16.56
CA ASP A 293 -23.34 -11.75 -15.64
C ASP A 293 -24.34 -10.70 -16.13
N ASP A 294 -23.86 -9.51 -16.51
CA ASP A 294 -24.68 -8.40 -17.01
C ASP A 294 -25.52 -8.81 -18.24
N ASN A 295 -24.99 -9.74 -19.04
CA ASN A 295 -25.64 -10.26 -20.24
C ASN A 295 -26.41 -11.58 -20.02
N ASN A 296 -26.58 -12.03 -18.77
CA ASN A 296 -27.22 -13.31 -18.42
C ASN A 296 -26.59 -14.53 -19.11
N ILE A 297 -25.27 -14.53 -19.27
CA ILE A 297 -24.50 -15.63 -19.86
C ILE A 297 -23.95 -16.48 -18.71
N LEU A 298 -24.42 -17.73 -18.63
CA LEU A 298 -23.90 -18.72 -17.69
C LEU A 298 -22.41 -18.98 -17.97
N LYS A 299 -21.59 -18.96 -16.91
CA LYS A 299 -20.15 -19.19 -16.99
C LYS A 299 -19.64 -20.05 -15.83
N ILE A 300 -18.56 -20.78 -16.08
CA ILE A 300 -17.78 -21.49 -15.07
C ILE A 300 -16.36 -20.91 -15.11
N PRO A 301 -15.88 -20.24 -14.04
CA PRO A 301 -14.54 -19.65 -13.99
C PRO A 301 -13.44 -20.67 -13.66
N ASP A 302 -12.19 -20.34 -14.02
CA ASP A 302 -10.93 -21.04 -13.63
C ASP A 302 -10.99 -22.57 -13.80
N VAL A 303 -11.11 -23.02 -15.05
CA VAL A 303 -11.26 -24.46 -15.36
C VAL A 303 -9.97 -25.04 -15.94
N GLY A 304 -9.47 -26.10 -15.31
CA GLY A 304 -8.44 -26.98 -15.85
C GLY A 304 -9.05 -28.08 -16.72
N ILE A 305 -8.62 -28.17 -17.98
CA ILE A 305 -9.02 -29.24 -18.90
C ILE A 305 -7.78 -30.07 -19.25
N THR A 306 -7.80 -31.35 -18.91
CA THR A 306 -6.73 -32.30 -19.26
C THR A 306 -6.91 -32.76 -20.70
N GLY A 307 -5.91 -32.49 -21.54
CA GLY A 307 -5.89 -32.94 -22.93
C GLY A 307 -5.53 -34.42 -23.07
N THR A 308 -5.65 -34.94 -24.30
CA THR A 308 -5.25 -36.32 -24.64
C THR A 308 -3.77 -36.63 -24.42
N SER A 309 -2.91 -35.60 -24.34
CA SER A 309 -1.50 -35.73 -23.98
C SER A 309 -1.24 -35.89 -22.47
N GLY A 310 -2.27 -35.80 -21.63
CA GLY A 310 -2.16 -35.84 -20.16
C GLY A 310 -1.81 -34.50 -19.51
N ASN A 311 -1.54 -33.45 -20.30
CA ASN A 311 -1.26 -32.12 -19.78
C ASN A 311 -2.56 -31.34 -19.48
N GLU A 312 -2.63 -30.73 -18.31
CA GLU A 312 -3.71 -29.84 -17.91
C GLU A 312 -3.53 -28.45 -18.51
N ASN A 313 -4.53 -27.97 -19.25
CA ASN A 313 -4.58 -26.62 -19.78
C ASN A 313 -5.61 -25.81 -18.98
N LYS A 314 -5.18 -24.66 -18.45
CA LYS A 314 -6.06 -23.73 -17.76
C LYS A 314 -6.75 -22.77 -18.71
N PHE A 315 -8.06 -22.65 -18.54
CA PHE A 315 -8.92 -21.72 -19.24
C PHE A 315 -9.65 -20.82 -18.24
N ASP A 316 -9.96 -19.61 -18.69
CA ASP A 316 -10.48 -18.55 -17.84
C ASP A 316 -11.98 -18.75 -17.58
N TYR A 317 -12.74 -19.07 -18.62
CA TYR A 317 -14.18 -19.32 -18.51
C TYR A 317 -14.64 -20.46 -19.42
N ILE A 318 -15.67 -21.19 -18.99
CA ILE A 318 -16.47 -22.08 -19.84
C ILE A 318 -17.91 -21.59 -19.87
N ILE A 319 -18.47 -21.43 -21.07
CA ILE A 319 -19.92 -21.31 -21.26
C ILE A 319 -20.45 -22.73 -21.50
N PRO A 320 -21.31 -23.25 -20.61
CA PRO A 320 -21.83 -24.60 -20.74
C PRO A 320 -22.70 -24.74 -21.99
N ALA A 321 -22.76 -25.96 -22.52
CA ALA A 321 -23.65 -26.27 -23.63
C ALA A 321 -25.11 -26.06 -23.23
N SER A 322 -25.91 -25.57 -24.17
CA SER A 322 -27.37 -25.58 -24.09
C SER A 322 -27.93 -26.53 -25.15
N ARG A 323 -29.26 -26.72 -25.17
CA ARG A 323 -29.92 -27.50 -26.23
C ARG A 323 -29.65 -26.98 -27.65
N VAL A 324 -29.25 -25.70 -27.78
CA VAL A 324 -29.11 -25.01 -29.08
C VAL A 324 -27.66 -24.63 -29.40
N LYS A 325 -26.80 -24.49 -28.38
CA LYS A 325 -25.40 -24.03 -28.53
C LYS A 325 -24.44 -24.99 -27.86
N LYS A 326 -23.37 -25.36 -28.55
CA LYS A 326 -22.26 -26.16 -27.99
C LYS A 326 -21.53 -25.38 -26.90
N GLU A 327 -20.83 -26.12 -26.03
CA GLU A 327 -19.95 -25.54 -25.03
C GLU A 327 -18.87 -24.67 -25.68
N LYS A 328 -18.46 -23.61 -24.98
CA LYS A 328 -17.37 -22.75 -25.42
C LYS A 328 -16.38 -22.59 -24.28
N VAL A 329 -15.12 -22.79 -24.59
CA VAL A 329 -14.01 -22.56 -23.68
C VAL A 329 -13.37 -21.24 -24.06
N ILE A 330 -13.13 -20.37 -23.07
CA ILE A 330 -12.70 -18.99 -23.26
C ILE A 330 -11.38 -18.78 -22.51
N LYS A 331 -10.44 -18.17 -23.21
CA LYS A 331 -9.21 -17.63 -22.64
C LYS A 331 -9.18 -16.14 -22.95
N THR A 332 -9.09 -15.34 -21.89
CA THR A 332 -9.04 -13.89 -21.95
C THR A 332 -7.63 -13.43 -22.30
N ILE A 333 -7.53 -12.45 -23.19
CA ILE A 333 -6.26 -11.88 -23.63
C ILE A 333 -6.37 -10.37 -23.50
N ASN A 334 -5.65 -9.82 -22.53
CA ASN A 334 -5.62 -8.38 -22.24
C ASN A 334 -4.76 -7.59 -23.26
N LYS A 335 -3.70 -8.23 -23.80
CA LYS A 335 -2.91 -7.69 -24.92
C LYS A 335 -2.69 -8.78 -25.97
N PRO A 336 -3.40 -8.75 -27.10
CA PRO A 336 -3.08 -9.64 -28.21
C PRO A 336 -1.70 -9.26 -28.75
N ASN A 337 -0.85 -10.27 -28.99
CA ASN A 337 0.48 -10.08 -29.60
C ASN A 337 0.39 -9.73 -31.07
#